data_AF-A0A7W5LUI1-F1
#
_entry.id   AF-A0A7W5LUI1-F1
#
_cell.length_a   1.000
_cell.length_b   1.000
_cell.length_c   1.000
_cell.angle_alpha   90.00
_cell.angle_beta   90.00
_cell.angle_gamma   90.00
#
_symmetry.space_group_name_H-M   'P 1'
#
loop_
_entity.id
_entity.type
_entity.pdbx_description
1 polymer ?
#
loop_
_entity_poly.entity_id
_entity_poly.type
_entity_poly.pdbx_seq_one_letter_code
_entity_poly.pdbx_strand_id
1 'polypeptide(L)'
;MRNRWLVVADDLIDTANCAVAFRRRGFGAAVSWASTGEPNFAESSVFSFHVDSGCMRASAATKRHEQALAEYLVAGRMMFKKIDSTMKGQPAADIAPTPLPHASRP
;
A
#
# COMPACT_ATOMS: atom_id res chain seq x y z
N MET A 1 17.53 -7.73 10.97
CA MET A 1 16.10 -7.95 10.70
C MET A 1 15.84 -7.57 9.24
N ARG A 2 15.10 -8.38 8.46
CA ARG A 2 14.69 -7.95 7.10
C ARG A 2 13.58 -6.91 7.26
N ASN A 3 13.79 -5.71 6.73
CA ASN A 3 12.78 -4.66 6.72
C ASN A 3 11.50 -5.20 6.08
N ARG A 4 10.36 -5.04 6.77
CA ARG A 4 9.05 -5.42 6.27
C ARG A 4 8.39 -4.19 5.66
N TRP A 5 7.93 -4.28 4.42
CA TRP A 5 7.34 -3.16 3.69
C TRP A 5 5.87 -3.40 3.41
N LEU A 6 5.06 -2.35 3.58
CA LEU A 6 3.74 -2.22 2.98
C LEU A 6 3.83 -1.20 1.86
N VAL A 7 3.62 -1.63 0.62
CA VAL A 7 3.40 -0.76 -0.53
C VAL A 7 1.90 -0.59 -0.71
N VAL A 8 1.43 0.64 -0.83
CA VAL A 8 0.02 0.96 -1.08
C VAL A 8 -0.07 1.78 -2.35
N ALA A 9 -0.82 1.31 -3.35
CA ALA A 9 -1.07 2.01 -4.61
C ALA A 9 -2.57 2.04 -4.94
N ASP A 10 -2.96 3.03 -5.73
CA ASP A 10 -4.32 3.23 -6.26
C ASP A 10 -4.60 2.41 -7.53
N ASP A 11 -3.54 2.03 -8.27
CA ASP A 11 -3.58 1.24 -9.50
C ASP A 11 -2.84 -0.12 -9.38
N LEU A 12 -3.37 -1.15 -10.05
CA LEU A 12 -2.85 -2.52 -9.98
C LEU A 12 -1.50 -2.69 -10.68
N ILE A 13 -1.26 -2.01 -11.80
CA ILE A 13 0.00 -2.07 -12.53
C ILE A 13 1.11 -1.49 -11.66
N ASP A 14 0.86 -0.35 -11.02
CA ASP A 14 1.80 0.26 -10.08
C ASP A 14 2.09 -0.65 -8.88
N THR A 15 1.06 -1.33 -8.36
CA THR A 15 1.21 -2.31 -7.27
C THR A 15 2.15 -3.45 -7.68
N ALA A 16 1.97 -4.01 -8.87
CA ALA A 16 2.80 -5.10 -9.40
C ALA A 16 4.23 -4.65 -9.71
N ASN A 17 4.39 -3.48 -10.33
CA ASN A 17 5.70 -2.90 -10.66
C ASN A 17 6.56 -2.68 -9.41
N CYS A 18 5.97 -2.16 -8.33
CA CYS A 18 6.68 -2.03 -7.06
C CYS A 18 7.13 -3.39 -6.52
N ALA A 19 6.27 -4.41 -6.52
CA ALA A 19 6.65 -5.75 -6.07
C ALA A 19 7.82 -6.33 -6.89
N VAL A 20 7.79 -6.20 -8.22
CA VAL A 20 8.90 -6.62 -9.10
C VAL A 20 10.19 -5.85 -8.78
N ALA A 21 10.12 -4.54 -8.55
CA ALA A 21 11.27 -3.71 -8.21
C ALA A 21 11.93 -4.14 -6.87
N PHE A 22 11.13 -4.62 -5.90
CA PHE A 22 11.63 -5.22 -4.67
C PHE A 22 12.19 -6.63 -4.88
N ARG A 23 11.53 -7.49 -5.68
CA ARG A 23 12.04 -8.83 -6.05
C ARG A 23 13.42 -8.74 -6.70
N ARG A 24 13.64 -7.78 -7.61
CA ARG A 24 14.93 -7.52 -8.27
C ARG A 24 16.05 -7.15 -7.29
N ARG A 25 15.70 -6.73 -6.06
CA ARG A 25 16.64 -6.42 -4.96
C ARG A 25 16.75 -7.55 -3.93
N GLY A 26 16.20 -8.73 -4.21
CA GLY A 26 16.32 -9.91 -3.35
C GLY A 26 15.28 -10.01 -2.22
N PHE A 27 14.25 -9.16 -2.21
CA PHE A 27 13.15 -9.26 -1.25
C PHE A 27 12.15 -10.35 -1.65
N GLY A 28 11.50 -11.00 -0.68
CA GLY A 28 10.24 -11.71 -0.91
C GLY A 28 9.11 -10.69 -1.03
N ALA A 29 8.36 -10.70 -2.14
CA ALA A 29 7.30 -9.72 -2.39
C ALA A 29 6.02 -10.40 -2.86
N ALA A 30 4.88 -9.93 -2.35
CA ALA A 30 3.54 -10.37 -2.74
C ALA A 30 2.71 -9.17 -3.23
N VAL A 31 1.79 -9.44 -4.16
CA VAL A 31 0.83 -8.47 -4.72
C VAL A 31 -0.57 -8.91 -4.30
N SER A 32 -1.42 -7.97 -3.92
CA SER A 32 -2.81 -8.23 -3.55
C SER A 32 -3.75 -7.14 -4.00
N TRP A 33 -5.00 -7.52 -4.20
CA TRP A 33 -6.14 -6.66 -4.50
C TRP A 33 -7.36 -7.22 -3.77
N ALA A 34 -8.34 -6.37 -3.50
CA ALA A 34 -9.54 -6.72 -2.75
C ALA A 34 -10.44 -7.70 -3.52
N SER A 35 -10.14 -9.00 -3.45
CA SER A 35 -11.05 -10.07 -3.90
C SER A 35 -10.67 -11.48 -3.43
N THR A 36 -9.49 -11.73 -2.86
CA THR A 36 -9.07 -13.11 -2.55
C THR A 36 -8.58 -13.20 -1.12
N GLY A 37 -9.26 -14.01 -0.32
CA GLY A 37 -9.10 -14.12 1.13
C GLY A 37 -7.65 -14.27 1.58
N GLU A 38 -7.38 -13.67 2.74
CA GLU A 38 -6.15 -13.71 3.56
C GLU A 38 -5.10 -14.72 3.07
N PRO A 39 -4.30 -14.39 2.06
CA PRO A 39 -3.08 -15.15 1.87
C PRO A 39 -2.14 -14.74 3.02
N ASN A 40 -1.37 -15.70 3.50
CA ASN A 40 -0.48 -15.53 4.64
C ASN A 40 0.70 -14.60 4.29
N PHE A 41 0.42 -13.30 4.11
CA PHE A 41 1.39 -12.26 3.80
C PHE A 41 2.31 -11.96 4.99
N ALA A 42 2.10 -12.60 6.14
CA ALA A 42 2.94 -12.46 7.32
C ALA A 42 4.41 -12.80 7.01
N GLU A 43 4.62 -13.76 6.10
CA GLU A 43 5.93 -14.28 5.66
C GLU A 43 6.65 -13.37 4.64
N SER A 44 5.93 -12.54 3.88
CA SER A 44 6.54 -11.72 2.83
C SER A 44 7.24 -10.49 3.42
N SER A 45 8.48 -10.24 2.98
CA SER A 45 9.20 -9.02 3.36
C SER A 45 8.61 -7.76 2.73
N VAL A 46 7.87 -7.87 1.63
CA VAL A 46 7.21 -6.77 0.93
C VAL A 46 5.79 -7.19 0.59
N PHE A 47 4.82 -6.42 1.05
CA PHE A 47 3.41 -6.62 0.74
C PHE A 47 2.91 -5.42 -0.06
N SER A 48 2.56 -5.62 -1.33
CA SER A 48 2.09 -4.57 -2.24
C SER A 48 0.60 -4.70 -2.46
N PHE A 49 -0.16 -3.68 -2.08
CA PHE A 49 -1.62 -3.71 -2.07
C PHE A 49 -2.23 -2.66 -3.00
N HIS A 50 -3.13 -3.13 -3.87
CA HIS A 50 -3.95 -2.32 -4.76
C HIS A 50 -5.27 -1.93 -4.07
N VAL A 51 -5.47 -0.63 -3.89
CA VAL A 51 -6.62 -0.08 -3.17
C VAL A 51 -7.87 0.08 -4.04
N ASP A 52 -7.70 0.13 -5.36
CA ASP A 52 -8.76 0.33 -6.35
C ASP A 52 -9.53 1.65 -6.11
N SER A 53 -8.79 2.76 -6.04
CA SER A 53 -9.34 4.09 -5.75
C SER A 53 -9.34 5.05 -6.94
N GLY A 54 -8.76 4.67 -8.09
CA GLY A 54 -8.50 5.59 -9.22
C GLY A 54 -9.72 6.30 -9.81
N CYS A 55 -10.91 5.68 -9.76
CA CYS A 55 -12.17 6.28 -10.24
C CYS A 55 -13.08 6.80 -9.12
N MET A 56 -12.62 6.78 -7.86
CA MET A 56 -13.42 7.20 -6.72
C MET A 56 -13.40 8.73 -6.54
N ARG A 57 -14.45 9.26 -5.90
CA ARG A 57 -14.41 10.62 -5.36
C ARG A 57 -13.42 10.69 -4.20
N ALA A 58 -12.81 11.86 -3.98
CA ALA A 58 -11.79 12.08 -2.96
C ALA A 58 -12.15 11.49 -1.57
N SER A 59 -13.35 11.77 -1.05
CA SER A 59 -13.76 11.25 0.27
C SER A 59 -13.88 9.72 0.32
N ALA A 60 -14.25 9.08 -0.79
CA ALA A 60 -14.31 7.63 -0.89
C ALA A 60 -12.90 7.02 -1.05
N ALA A 61 -12.03 7.66 -1.83
CA ALA A 61 -10.63 7.28 -1.95
C ALA A 61 -9.91 7.35 -0.60
N THR A 62 -10.06 8.43 0.16
CA THR A 62 -9.51 8.57 1.52
C THR A 62 -9.98 7.43 2.43
N LYS A 63 -11.29 7.19 2.52
CA LYS A 63 -11.84 6.10 3.35
C LYS A 63 -11.30 4.73 2.95
N ARG A 64 -11.17 4.47 1.64
CA ARG A 64 -10.64 3.21 1.11
C ARG A 64 -9.18 3.02 1.50
N HIS A 65 -8.38 4.08 1.44
CA HIS A 65 -6.99 4.07 1.89
C HIS A 65 -6.88 3.93 3.42
N GLU A 66 -7.72 4.60 4.21
CA GLU A 66 -7.78 4.43 5.67
C GLU A 66 -8.04 2.97 6.05
N GLN A 67 -9.00 2.32 5.40
CA GLN A 67 -9.30 0.90 5.61
C GLN A 67 -8.09 0.01 5.32
N ALA A 68 -7.45 0.20 4.16
CA ALA A 68 -6.26 -0.57 3.79
C ALA A 68 -5.10 -0.37 4.78
N LEU A 69 -4.90 0.85 5.28
CA LEU A 69 -3.86 1.14 6.27
C LEU A 69 -4.20 0.54 7.64
N ALA A 70 -5.45 0.65 8.09
CA ALA A 70 -5.89 0.04 9.34
C ALA A 70 -5.73 -1.49 9.33
N GLU A 71 -5.95 -2.13 8.18
CA GLU A 71 -5.85 -3.57 8.01
C GLU A 71 -4.39 -4.06 7.89
N TYR A 72 -3.54 -3.36 7.13
CA TYR A 72 -2.24 -3.92 6.71
C TYR A 72 -1.00 -3.22 7.29
N LEU A 73 -1.15 -2.01 7.84
CA LEU A 73 -0.05 -1.29 8.47
C LEU A 73 0.07 -1.67 9.95
N VAL A 74 0.91 -2.69 10.20
CA VAL A 74 1.23 -3.18 11.55
C VAL A 74 2.57 -2.67 12.04
N ALA A 75 2.80 -2.73 13.35
CA ALA A 75 4.05 -2.31 13.98
C ALA A 75 5.28 -2.99 13.34
N GLY A 76 6.35 -2.22 13.13
CA GLY A 76 7.59 -2.69 12.50
C GLY A 76 7.55 -2.84 10.98
N ARG A 77 6.42 -2.54 10.31
CA ARG A 77 6.37 -2.37 8.85
C ARG A 77 6.62 -0.92 8.47
N MET A 78 7.47 -0.70 7.46
CA MET A 78 7.59 0.59 6.80
C MET A 78 6.57 0.71 5.68
N MET A 79 5.96 1.89 5.56
CA MET A 79 5.01 2.20 4.51
C MET A 79 5.72 2.87 3.33
N PHE A 80 5.36 2.47 2.11
CA PHE A 80 5.69 3.17 0.87
C PHE A 80 4.39 3.45 0.11
N LYS A 81 4.01 4.73 0.01
CA LYS A 81 2.87 5.15 -0.79
C LYS A 81 3.32 5.31 -2.25
N LYS A 82 2.74 4.54 -3.16
CA LYS A 82 2.89 4.74 -4.60
C LYS A 82 1.73 5.59 -5.11
N ILE A 83 2.05 6.58 -5.94
CA ILE A 83 1.12 7.48 -6.63
C ILE A 83 1.43 7.38 -8.14
N ASP A 84 0.42 7.50 -9.00
CA ASP A 84 0.58 7.61 -10.45
C ASP A 84 1.57 8.74 -10.80
N SER A 85 2.54 8.45 -11.67
CA SER A 85 3.62 9.39 -12.02
C SER A 85 3.13 10.59 -12.83
N THR A 86 1.94 10.51 -13.41
CA THR A 86 1.26 11.61 -14.12
C THR A 86 0.20 12.28 -13.26
N MET A 87 0.10 11.93 -11.97
CA MET A 87 -0.83 12.49 -11.01
C MET A 87 -2.31 12.28 -11.36
N LYS A 88 -2.65 11.23 -12.12
CA LYS A 88 -4.05 10.83 -12.35
C LYS A 88 -4.70 10.38 -11.03
N GLY A 89 -6.04 10.43 -10.97
CA GLY A 89 -6.81 9.99 -9.80
C GLY A 89 -6.95 11.06 -8.72
N GLN A 90 -6.76 10.70 -7.45
CA GLN A 90 -6.93 11.58 -6.29
C GLN A 90 -5.67 11.66 -5.40
N PRO A 91 -4.49 12.12 -5.90
CA PRO A 91 -3.24 12.07 -5.15
C PRO A 91 -3.29 12.66 -3.73
N ALA A 92 -3.99 13.78 -3.55
CA ALA A 92 -4.14 14.39 -2.22
C ALA A 92 -4.97 13.52 -1.26
N ALA A 93 -6.09 12.96 -1.76
CA ALA A 93 -6.96 12.07 -0.98
C ALA A 93 -6.26 10.74 -0.62
N ASP A 94 -5.35 10.31 -1.49
CA ASP A 94 -4.58 9.08 -1.37
C ASP A 94 -3.44 9.20 -0.34
N ILE A 95 -2.88 10.40 -0.18
CA ILE A 95 -1.78 10.71 0.76
C ILE A 95 -2.33 11.14 2.13
N ALA A 96 -3.47 11.83 2.19
CA ALA A 96 -4.06 12.32 3.44
C ALA A 96 -4.14 11.29 4.59
N PRO A 97 -4.48 10.00 4.37
CA PRO A 97 -4.58 9.03 5.46
C PRO A 97 -3.23 8.41 5.86
N THR A 98 -2.13 8.79 5.20
CA THR A 98 -0.80 8.26 5.55
C THR A 98 -0.37 8.77 6.93
N PRO A 99 0.06 7.89 7.84
CA PRO A 99 0.49 8.32 9.17
C PRO A 99 1.80 9.10 9.07
N LEU A 100 1.89 10.18 9.83
CA LEU A 100 3.13 10.94 9.96
C LEU A 100 4.21 10.07 10.64
N PRO A 101 5.47 10.14 10.19
CA PRO A 101 6.56 9.48 10.89
C PRO A 101 6.61 10.01 12.32
N HIS A 102 6.58 9.11 13.31
CA HIS A 102 6.57 9.37 14.76
C HIS A 102 5.22 9.71 15.42
N ALA A 103 4.08 9.53 14.76
CA ALA A 103 2.81 9.42 15.48
C ALA A 103 2.75 8.05 16.18
N SER A 104 3.36 7.95 17.36
CA SER A 104 3.06 6.89 18.31
C SER A 104 1.54 6.83 18.45
N ARG A 105 0.92 5.70 18.07
CA ARG A 105 -0.50 5.47 18.38
C ARG A 105 -0.67 5.63 19.89
N PRO A 106 -1.67 6.39 20.37
CA PRO A 106 -1.97 6.45 21.80
C PRO A 106 -2.32 5.05 22.34
#